data_AF-A0A936MIE7-F1
#
_entry.id   AF-A0A936MIE7-F1
#
_cell.length_a   1.000
_cell.length_b   1.000
_cell.length_c   1.000
_cell.angle_alpha   90.00
_cell.angle_beta   90.00
_cell.angle_gamma   90.00
#
_symmetry.space_group_name_H-M   'P 1'
#
loop_
_entity.id
_entity.type
_entity.pdbx_description
1 polymer ?
#
loop_
_entity_poly.entity_id
_entity_poly.type
_entity_poly.pdbx_seq_one_letter_code
_entity_poly.pdbx_strand_id
1 'polypeptide(L)'
;MTVQQAKQQVDVAIEKLIRAREVFDEIDYKEAEVLANDALAILFPLETMPGLGEEKDVNSLRYTVIYHIAHAYNRLMVVSLSIADLISALDFGTLSIKYAERVLYYNRIAQIYSNFGALYMFIDEDLRAIEYCRKSLAIASEFCEIDISIDSLVNLGEAYRRNGDYKEALECSLKGYALAEEHSFNEHTNLLPGNIGVLYMDIGEYSHALEYLLKALQLSIVSNDKRHEAMWFGYLGRLYCVENFEGADAQIAAEYFVQSFAVVEDSKLPKYHFRKNYRFMAALLYQQGQSDKAYEYLLTFIELENEVKSTESKKEATKFDYAFKSAERDKNLAVERAEADATKRLLHKTLPKSIADRVIQGETRIADHFESVSILFADVVGFTQLSANLPPATVLGFMNFLFEYFDSIAEKFGCERIKTIGDGYLAVCGAPIHIDNHAECLANMALAMMEDISLPDEIREYLPAGTVFRLRIGLHCGEITAGLIGTGKLTYDIYGDAVNTAARMESHGEPGKIHVSEDFVKKLLMVNGEWLMEAGDDSSPLSINHSPLSINHSPLSINHSPLSINHSPLTINNLPLTIISRGEMEIKGKGKMQTYFLERT
;
A
#
# COMPACT_ATOMS: atom_id res chain seq x y z
N MET A 1 39.82 1.59 9.23
CA MET A 1 40.06 0.92 7.93
C MET A 1 40.25 1.98 6.86
N THR A 2 41.23 1.84 5.97
CA THR A 2 41.42 2.76 4.84
C THR A 2 40.58 2.34 3.62
N VAL A 3 40.35 3.24 2.66
CA VAL A 3 39.64 2.89 1.40
C VAL A 3 40.35 1.76 0.65
N GLN A 4 41.68 1.72 0.68
CA GLN A 4 42.46 0.65 0.05
C GLN A 4 42.26 -0.71 0.73
N GLN A 5 42.18 -0.72 2.07
CA GLN A 5 41.85 -1.94 2.82
C GLN A 5 40.41 -2.39 2.55
N ALA A 6 39.47 -1.45 2.42
CA ALA A 6 38.09 -1.78 2.07
C ALA A 6 37.99 -2.42 0.67
N LYS A 7 38.75 -1.92 -0.32
CA LYS A 7 38.83 -2.55 -1.65
C LYS A 7 39.31 -4.00 -1.58
N GLN A 8 40.38 -4.26 -0.83
CA GLN A 8 40.89 -5.62 -0.64
C GLN A 8 39.86 -6.54 0.02
N GLN A 9 39.09 -6.05 0.98
CA GLN A 9 38.01 -6.83 1.61
C GLN A 9 36.88 -7.13 0.62
N VAL A 10 36.52 -6.17 -0.25
CA VAL A 10 35.54 -6.40 -1.33
C VAL A 10 36.04 -7.48 -2.29
N ASP A 11 37.31 -7.45 -2.69
CA ASP A 11 37.89 -8.47 -3.58
C ASP A 11 37.79 -9.88 -2.97
N VAL A 12 38.08 -10.02 -1.67
CA VAL A 12 37.92 -11.29 -0.93
C VAL A 12 36.45 -11.75 -0.90
N ALA A 13 35.51 -10.83 -0.72
CA ALA A 13 34.08 -11.17 -0.75
C ALA A 13 33.65 -11.63 -2.15
N ILE A 14 34.17 -11.02 -3.22
CA ILE A 14 33.91 -11.43 -4.61
C ILE A 14 34.43 -12.84 -4.86
N GLU A 15 35.67 -13.14 -4.45
CA GLU A 15 36.24 -14.50 -4.58
C GLU A 15 35.39 -15.55 -3.88
N LYS A 16 34.88 -15.24 -2.68
CA LYS A 16 33.95 -16.12 -1.95
C LYS A 16 32.66 -16.35 -2.72
N LEU A 17 32.08 -15.32 -3.35
CA LEU A 17 30.86 -15.45 -4.15
C LEU A 17 31.06 -16.25 -5.44
N ILE A 18 32.23 -16.12 -6.07
CA ILE A 18 32.62 -16.95 -7.22
C ILE A 18 32.73 -18.41 -6.76
N ARG A 19 33.45 -18.68 -5.66
CA ARG A 19 33.57 -20.04 -5.12
C ARG A 19 32.22 -20.62 -4.71
N ALA A 20 31.33 -19.81 -4.14
CA ALA A 20 29.97 -20.20 -3.79
C ALA A 20 29.12 -20.61 -5.01
N ARG A 21 29.47 -20.13 -6.22
CA ARG A 21 28.85 -20.59 -7.46
C ARG A 21 29.40 -21.94 -7.88
N GLU A 22 30.72 -22.09 -7.91
CA GLU A 22 31.38 -23.35 -8.31
C GLU A 22 30.90 -24.54 -7.46
N VAL A 23 30.91 -24.40 -6.13
CA VAL A 23 30.51 -25.50 -5.23
C VAL A 23 28.99 -25.77 -5.30
N PHE A 24 28.19 -24.76 -5.64
CA PHE A 24 26.76 -24.97 -5.91
C PHE A 24 26.55 -25.80 -7.17
N ASP A 25 27.32 -25.55 -8.22
CA ASP A 25 27.26 -26.33 -9.47
C ASP A 25 27.75 -27.78 -9.23
N GLU A 26 28.63 -27.99 -8.25
CA GLU A 26 29.04 -29.30 -7.70
C GLU A 26 28.00 -29.93 -6.73
N ILE A 27 26.85 -29.26 -6.50
CA ILE A 27 25.75 -29.72 -5.62
C ILE A 27 26.12 -29.68 -4.11
N ASP A 28 27.19 -28.99 -3.72
CA ASP A 28 27.49 -28.71 -2.30
C ASP A 28 26.79 -27.42 -1.84
N TYR A 29 25.49 -27.54 -1.58
CA TYR A 29 24.66 -26.42 -1.14
C TYR A 29 25.08 -25.84 0.21
N LYS A 30 25.66 -26.67 1.09
CA LYS A 30 26.06 -26.24 2.43
C LYS A 30 27.30 -25.37 2.36
N GLU A 31 28.31 -25.78 1.58
CA GLU A 31 29.50 -24.95 1.36
C GLU A 31 29.12 -23.64 0.62
N ALA A 32 28.23 -23.71 -0.37
CA ALA A 32 27.72 -22.53 -1.06
C ALA A 32 27.06 -21.52 -0.11
N GLU A 33 26.23 -22.00 0.83
CA GLU A 33 25.57 -21.18 1.84
C GLU A 33 26.59 -20.49 2.77
N VAL A 34 27.58 -21.24 3.25
CA VAL A 34 28.63 -20.72 4.15
C VAL A 34 29.43 -19.62 3.45
N LEU A 35 29.85 -19.86 2.21
CA LEU A 35 30.64 -18.88 1.45
C LEU A 35 29.86 -17.59 1.15
N ALA A 36 28.57 -17.69 0.83
CA ALA A 36 27.72 -16.52 0.62
C ALA A 36 27.49 -15.72 1.90
N ASN A 37 27.30 -16.39 3.05
CA ASN A 37 27.20 -15.74 4.35
C ASN A 37 28.53 -15.08 4.78
N ASP A 38 29.67 -15.73 4.54
CA ASP A 38 30.98 -15.15 4.80
C ASP A 38 31.19 -13.86 3.97
N ALA A 39 30.77 -13.85 2.71
CA ALA A 39 30.84 -12.66 1.88
C ALA A 39 29.97 -11.51 2.46
N LEU A 40 28.76 -11.81 2.92
CA LEU A 40 27.91 -10.82 3.60
C LEU A 40 28.55 -10.28 4.88
N ALA A 41 29.17 -11.14 5.69
CA ALA A 41 29.85 -10.74 6.91
C ALA A 41 31.01 -9.76 6.66
N ILE A 42 31.67 -9.89 5.50
CA ILE A 42 32.71 -8.95 5.05
C ILE A 42 32.08 -7.64 4.54
N LEU A 43 30.98 -7.71 3.79
CA LEU A 43 30.40 -6.56 3.09
C LEU A 43 29.57 -5.63 4.00
N PHE A 44 28.81 -6.16 4.97
CA PHE A 44 27.95 -5.31 5.83
C PHE A 44 28.68 -4.21 6.60
N PRO A 45 29.83 -4.48 7.24
CA PRO A 45 30.58 -3.42 7.92
C PRO A 45 31.06 -2.31 6.97
N LEU A 46 31.24 -2.63 5.68
CA LEU A 46 31.69 -1.66 4.66
C LEU A 46 30.54 -0.74 4.21
N GLU A 47 29.30 -1.20 4.28
CA GLU A 47 28.12 -0.45 3.82
C GLU A 47 28.02 0.93 4.48
N THR A 48 28.30 1.01 5.78
CA THR A 48 28.22 2.25 6.56
C THR A 48 29.55 3.00 6.65
N MET A 49 30.61 2.51 6.00
CA MET A 49 31.94 3.11 6.12
C MET A 49 31.99 4.50 5.44
N PRO A 50 32.43 5.56 6.15
CA PRO A 50 32.55 6.89 5.56
C PRO A 50 33.67 6.96 4.51
N GLY A 51 33.51 7.83 3.51
CA GLY A 51 34.53 8.08 2.49
C GLY A 51 34.56 7.10 1.31
N LEU A 52 33.55 6.23 1.17
CA LEU A 52 33.44 5.27 0.05
C LEU A 52 32.74 5.81 -1.21
N GLY A 53 32.33 7.08 -1.19
CA GLY A 53 31.53 7.71 -2.25
C GLY A 53 30.03 7.49 -2.07
N GLU A 54 29.26 7.92 -3.08
CA GLU A 54 27.79 7.85 -3.08
C GLU A 54 27.27 6.53 -3.66
N GLU A 55 26.17 6.01 -3.14
CA GLU A 55 25.61 4.73 -3.58
C GLU A 55 25.06 4.74 -5.02
N LYS A 56 24.78 5.92 -5.60
CA LYS A 56 24.30 6.05 -6.99
C LYS A 56 25.41 6.27 -8.01
N ASP A 57 26.65 6.51 -7.57
CA ASP A 57 27.79 6.61 -8.47
C ASP A 57 28.35 5.20 -8.72
N VAL A 58 28.17 4.71 -9.95
CA VAL A 58 28.59 3.36 -10.40
C VAL A 58 30.09 3.12 -10.22
N ASN A 59 30.91 4.19 -10.20
CA ASN A 59 32.35 4.08 -9.98
C ASN A 59 32.76 4.12 -8.51
N SER A 60 31.82 4.33 -7.59
CA SER A 60 32.10 4.42 -6.17
C SER A 60 32.26 3.04 -5.54
N LEU A 61 33.09 2.95 -4.51
CA LEU A 61 33.24 1.70 -3.77
C LEU A 61 31.96 1.35 -3.00
N ARG A 62 31.18 2.37 -2.58
CA ARG A 62 29.89 2.17 -1.93
C ARG A 62 28.88 1.47 -2.85
N TYR A 63 28.83 1.85 -4.12
CA TYR A 63 28.02 1.17 -5.13
C TYR A 63 28.44 -0.29 -5.26
N THR A 64 29.75 -0.57 -5.40
CA THR A 64 30.28 -1.93 -5.51
C THR A 64 29.93 -2.80 -4.30
N VAL A 65 30.03 -2.25 -3.07
CA VAL A 65 29.64 -2.96 -1.84
C VAL A 65 28.15 -3.34 -1.87
N ILE A 66 27.26 -2.37 -2.14
CA ILE A 66 25.80 -2.60 -2.17
C ILE A 66 25.43 -3.59 -3.28
N TYR A 67 26.07 -3.48 -4.44
CA TYR A 67 25.93 -4.41 -5.55
C TYR A 67 26.25 -5.85 -5.15
N HIS A 68 27.37 -6.08 -4.45
CA HIS A 68 27.74 -7.43 -4.02
C HIS A 68 26.93 -7.95 -2.83
N ILE A 69 26.38 -7.07 -1.98
CA ILE A 69 25.39 -7.48 -0.97
C ILE A 69 24.13 -8.02 -1.66
N ALA A 70 23.61 -7.31 -2.67
CA ALA A 70 22.48 -7.81 -3.46
C ALA A 70 22.82 -9.16 -4.11
N HIS A 71 24.02 -9.31 -4.69
CA HIS A 71 24.46 -10.57 -5.29
C HIS A 71 24.52 -11.72 -4.28
N ALA A 72 25.09 -11.50 -3.10
CA ALA A 72 25.20 -12.50 -2.05
C ALA A 72 23.83 -12.98 -1.56
N TYR A 73 22.88 -12.07 -1.37
CA TYR A 73 21.51 -12.44 -1.03
C TYR A 73 20.81 -13.24 -2.12
N ASN A 74 21.01 -12.91 -3.40
CA ASN A 74 20.46 -13.72 -4.49
C ASN A 74 21.07 -15.13 -4.51
N ARG A 75 22.36 -15.28 -4.19
CA ARG A 75 22.99 -16.60 -4.06
C ARG A 75 22.34 -17.40 -2.93
N LEU A 76 22.14 -16.80 -1.77
CA LEU A 76 21.45 -17.45 -0.65
C LEU A 76 20.01 -17.84 -1.02
N MET A 77 19.28 -16.98 -1.74
CA MET A 77 17.94 -17.32 -2.24
C MET A 77 17.95 -18.60 -3.09
N VAL A 78 18.86 -18.70 -4.06
CA VAL A 78 18.96 -19.87 -4.96
C VAL A 78 19.36 -21.13 -4.19
N VAL A 79 20.28 -21.00 -3.22
CA VAL A 79 20.68 -22.11 -2.33
C VAL A 79 19.48 -22.57 -1.49
N SER A 80 18.80 -21.65 -0.83
CA SER A 80 17.61 -21.94 -0.01
C SER A 80 16.51 -22.61 -0.82
N LEU A 81 16.26 -22.16 -2.06
CA LEU A 81 15.29 -22.80 -2.96
C LEU A 81 15.71 -24.24 -3.29
N SER A 82 17.01 -24.48 -3.52
CA SER A 82 17.54 -25.80 -3.88
C SER A 82 17.44 -26.82 -2.74
N ILE A 83 17.53 -26.36 -1.49
CA ILE A 83 17.32 -27.19 -0.29
C ILE A 83 15.86 -27.17 0.22
N ALA A 84 14.95 -26.56 -0.54
CA ALA A 84 13.54 -26.38 -0.21
C ALA A 84 13.24 -25.58 1.08
N ASP A 85 14.14 -24.70 1.50
CA ASP A 85 13.90 -23.69 2.53
C ASP A 85 13.23 -22.44 1.92
N LEU A 86 11.91 -22.50 1.81
CA LEU A 86 11.10 -21.51 1.10
C LEU A 86 11.06 -20.13 1.78
N ILE A 87 11.18 -20.12 3.11
CA ILE A 87 11.10 -18.87 3.89
C ILE A 87 12.39 -18.09 3.74
N SER A 88 13.53 -18.76 3.94
CA SER A 88 14.82 -18.13 3.69
C SER A 88 14.96 -17.69 2.24
N ALA A 89 14.46 -18.49 1.28
CA ALA A 89 14.46 -18.08 -0.13
C ALA A 89 13.65 -16.78 -0.37
N LEU A 90 12.46 -16.66 0.23
CA LEU A 90 11.64 -15.44 0.14
C LEU A 90 12.34 -14.24 0.77
N ASP A 91 12.87 -14.41 1.98
CA ASP A 91 13.50 -13.33 2.74
C ASP A 91 14.78 -12.85 2.04
N PHE A 92 15.64 -13.77 1.61
CA PHE A 92 16.85 -13.43 0.87
C PHE A 92 16.54 -12.82 -0.51
N GLY A 93 15.53 -13.30 -1.23
CA GLY A 93 15.09 -12.68 -2.47
C GLY A 93 14.61 -11.24 -2.26
N THR A 94 13.81 -11.01 -1.22
CA THR A 94 13.29 -9.67 -0.87
C THR A 94 14.42 -8.72 -0.48
N LEU A 95 15.37 -9.19 0.33
CA LEU A 95 16.56 -8.41 0.71
C LEU A 95 17.41 -8.10 -0.51
N SER A 96 17.59 -9.06 -1.42
CA SER A 96 18.36 -8.86 -2.65
C SER A 96 17.75 -7.74 -3.52
N ILE A 97 16.41 -7.72 -3.69
CA ILE A 97 15.71 -6.64 -4.42
C ILE A 97 15.95 -5.30 -3.73
N LYS A 98 15.73 -5.22 -2.41
CA LYS A 98 15.92 -3.99 -1.63
C LYS A 98 17.31 -3.38 -1.84
N TYR A 99 18.35 -4.19 -1.85
CA TYR A 99 19.71 -3.72 -2.11
C TYR A 99 19.93 -3.36 -3.58
N ALA A 100 19.38 -4.15 -4.52
CA ALA A 100 19.50 -3.87 -5.95
C ALA A 100 18.80 -2.56 -6.37
N GLU A 101 17.65 -2.22 -5.77
CA GLU A 101 16.92 -0.97 -6.02
C GLU A 101 17.72 0.28 -5.64
N ARG A 102 18.52 0.21 -4.56
CA ARG A 102 19.34 1.35 -4.10
C ARG A 102 20.38 1.78 -5.12
N VAL A 103 20.92 0.80 -5.86
CA VAL A 103 21.94 0.99 -6.90
C VAL A 103 21.35 0.94 -8.31
N LEU A 104 20.02 0.88 -8.45
CA LEU A 104 19.33 0.77 -9.75
C LEU A 104 19.84 -0.40 -10.60
N TYR A 105 20.14 -1.54 -9.97
CA TYR A 105 20.68 -2.71 -10.65
C TYR A 105 19.55 -3.58 -11.24
N TYR A 106 18.96 -3.11 -12.34
CA TYR A 106 17.76 -3.70 -12.94
C TYR A 106 17.93 -5.17 -13.37
N ASN A 107 19.10 -5.56 -13.90
CA ASN A 107 19.35 -6.95 -14.30
C ASN A 107 19.22 -7.92 -13.10
N ARG A 108 19.63 -7.49 -11.91
CA ARG A 108 19.49 -8.29 -10.69
C ARG A 108 18.04 -8.41 -10.27
N ILE A 109 17.29 -7.31 -10.33
CA ILE A 109 15.86 -7.31 -10.02
C ILE A 109 15.14 -8.28 -10.97
N ALA A 110 15.45 -8.24 -12.27
CA ALA A 110 14.91 -9.18 -13.24
C ALA A 110 15.25 -10.63 -12.87
N GLN A 111 16.52 -10.94 -12.60
CA GLN A 111 16.92 -12.31 -12.22
C GLN A 111 16.21 -12.80 -10.95
N ILE A 112 16.06 -11.94 -9.93
CA ILE A 112 15.35 -12.31 -8.69
C ILE A 112 13.86 -12.55 -8.96
N TYR A 113 13.22 -11.76 -9.82
CA TYR A 113 11.85 -12.03 -10.23
C TYR A 113 11.70 -13.36 -10.98
N SER A 114 12.67 -13.75 -11.82
CA SER A 114 12.67 -15.08 -12.44
C SER A 114 12.79 -16.19 -11.39
N ASN A 115 13.67 -16.00 -10.38
CA ASN A 115 13.81 -16.93 -9.26
C ASN A 115 12.54 -17.01 -8.39
N PHE A 116 11.83 -15.89 -8.19
CA PHE A 116 10.51 -15.92 -7.55
C PHE A 116 9.50 -16.69 -8.39
N GLY A 117 9.51 -16.54 -9.71
CA GLY A 117 8.73 -17.38 -10.61
C GLY A 117 8.94 -18.87 -10.34
N ALA A 118 10.21 -19.30 -10.27
CA ALA A 118 10.56 -20.68 -9.93
C ALA A 118 10.09 -21.10 -8.53
N LEU A 119 10.23 -20.24 -7.52
CA LEU A 119 9.75 -20.47 -6.16
C LEU A 119 8.22 -20.66 -6.13
N TYR A 120 7.47 -19.81 -6.81
CA TYR A 120 6.02 -19.90 -6.86
C TYR A 120 5.52 -21.14 -7.62
N MET A 121 6.20 -21.54 -8.70
CA MET A 121 5.94 -22.84 -9.34
C MET A 121 6.20 -24.01 -8.39
N PHE A 122 7.26 -23.92 -7.58
CA PHE A 122 7.59 -24.98 -6.61
C PHE A 122 6.47 -25.15 -5.56
N ILE A 123 5.84 -24.05 -5.12
CA ILE A 123 4.74 -24.11 -4.16
C ILE A 123 3.35 -24.33 -4.79
N ASP A 124 3.28 -24.57 -6.10
CA ASP A 124 2.06 -24.74 -6.89
C ASP A 124 1.15 -23.49 -6.92
N GLU A 125 1.73 -22.30 -6.78
CA GLU A 125 1.04 -21.02 -7.00
C GLU A 125 1.34 -20.49 -8.42
N ASP A 126 0.89 -21.24 -9.43
CA ASP A 126 1.28 -21.02 -10.84
C ASP A 126 0.89 -19.62 -11.37
N LEU A 127 -0.22 -19.04 -10.91
CA LEU A 127 -0.62 -17.67 -11.27
C LEU A 127 0.37 -16.60 -10.76
N ARG A 128 0.87 -16.75 -9.53
CA ARG A 128 1.92 -15.86 -9.01
C ARG A 128 3.22 -16.07 -9.75
N ALA A 129 3.56 -17.32 -10.10
CA ALA A 129 4.72 -17.61 -10.91
C ALA A 129 4.68 -16.88 -12.25
N ILE A 130 3.53 -16.93 -12.96
CA ILE A 130 3.31 -16.20 -14.21
C ILE A 130 3.51 -14.70 -14.01
N GLU A 131 2.97 -14.12 -12.93
CA GLU A 131 3.13 -12.69 -12.62
C GLU A 131 4.61 -12.30 -12.48
N TYR A 132 5.38 -13.04 -11.68
CA TYR A 132 6.79 -12.75 -11.44
C TYR A 132 7.66 -12.99 -12.68
N CYS A 133 7.42 -14.06 -13.44
CA CYS A 133 8.11 -14.30 -14.71
C CYS A 133 7.84 -13.16 -15.72
N ARG A 134 6.60 -12.65 -15.79
CA ARG A 134 6.27 -11.49 -16.64
C ARG A 134 6.98 -10.22 -16.19
N LYS A 135 7.08 -9.96 -14.88
CA LYS A 135 7.86 -8.83 -14.34
C LYS A 135 9.34 -8.94 -14.72
N SER A 136 9.91 -10.14 -14.60
CA SER A 136 11.29 -10.42 -15.00
C SER A 136 11.51 -10.12 -16.49
N LEU A 137 10.65 -10.68 -17.35
CA LEU A 137 10.73 -10.49 -18.80
C LEU A 137 10.57 -9.03 -19.22
N ALA A 138 9.66 -8.28 -18.57
CA ALA A 138 9.44 -6.87 -18.88
C ALA A 138 10.70 -6.04 -18.63
N ILE A 139 11.36 -6.24 -17.47
CA ILE A 139 12.61 -5.57 -17.15
C ILE A 139 13.72 -6.03 -18.11
N ALA A 140 13.89 -7.33 -18.31
CA ALA A 140 14.95 -7.86 -19.18
C ALA A 140 14.82 -7.35 -20.63
N SER A 141 13.59 -7.21 -21.14
CA SER A 141 13.32 -6.67 -22.48
C SER A 141 13.64 -5.18 -22.58
N GLU A 142 13.36 -4.40 -21.52
CA GLU A 142 13.64 -2.96 -21.49
C GLU A 142 15.16 -2.67 -21.51
N PHE A 143 15.94 -3.50 -20.82
CA PHE A 143 17.39 -3.34 -20.70
C PHE A 143 18.20 -4.20 -21.68
N CYS A 144 17.54 -4.86 -22.65
CA CYS A 144 18.16 -5.71 -23.67
C CYS A 144 19.02 -6.86 -23.11
N GLU A 145 18.62 -7.46 -21.98
CA GLU A 145 19.31 -8.59 -21.35
C GLU A 145 18.79 -9.91 -21.93
N ILE A 146 19.47 -10.42 -22.95
CA ILE A 146 19.03 -11.57 -23.75
C ILE A 146 18.95 -12.84 -22.90
N ASP A 147 19.99 -13.17 -22.12
CA ASP A 147 20.02 -14.39 -21.31
C ASP A 147 18.87 -14.42 -20.29
N ILE A 148 18.64 -13.30 -19.58
CA ILE A 148 17.56 -13.18 -18.60
C ILE A 148 16.18 -13.25 -19.30
N SER A 149 16.06 -12.69 -20.49
CA SER A 149 14.83 -12.77 -21.28
C SER A 149 14.51 -14.22 -21.66
N ILE A 150 15.52 -14.99 -22.08
CA ILE A 150 15.36 -16.42 -22.40
C ILE A 150 14.96 -17.21 -21.15
N ASP A 151 15.66 -17.04 -20.03
CA ASP A 151 15.34 -17.70 -18.75
C ASP A 151 13.89 -17.39 -18.30
N SER A 152 13.49 -16.12 -18.44
CA SER A 152 12.13 -15.68 -18.09
C SER A 152 11.07 -16.32 -18.99
N LEU A 153 11.34 -16.43 -20.29
CA LEU A 153 10.43 -17.08 -21.25
C LEU A 153 10.33 -18.59 -21.01
N VAL A 154 11.43 -19.25 -20.64
CA VAL A 154 11.43 -20.67 -20.23
C VAL A 154 10.55 -20.87 -19.01
N ASN A 155 10.78 -20.10 -17.95
CA ASN A 155 10.02 -20.21 -16.70
C ASN A 155 8.55 -19.84 -16.89
N LEU A 156 8.27 -18.84 -17.74
CA LEU A 156 6.90 -18.46 -18.08
C LEU A 156 6.18 -19.56 -18.87
N GLY A 157 6.87 -20.19 -19.83
CA GLY A 157 6.36 -21.32 -20.58
C GLY A 157 5.99 -22.49 -19.69
N GLU A 158 6.86 -22.86 -18.74
CA GLU A 158 6.57 -23.92 -17.77
C GLU A 158 5.43 -23.53 -16.82
N ALA A 159 5.38 -22.29 -16.35
CA ALA A 159 4.30 -21.82 -15.48
C ALA A 159 2.92 -21.90 -16.16
N TYR A 160 2.82 -21.50 -17.44
CA TYR A 160 1.58 -21.66 -18.21
C TYR A 160 1.23 -23.12 -18.47
N ARG A 161 2.23 -23.96 -18.78
CA ARG A 161 2.01 -25.41 -18.99
C ARG A 161 1.40 -26.05 -17.75
N ARG A 162 1.91 -25.71 -16.56
CA ARG A 162 1.39 -26.17 -15.27
C ARG A 162 -0.01 -25.65 -14.98
N ASN A 163 -0.30 -24.40 -15.36
CA ASN A 163 -1.64 -23.81 -15.29
C ASN A 163 -2.63 -24.39 -16.31
N GLY A 164 -2.16 -25.16 -17.30
CA GLY A 164 -2.98 -25.74 -18.38
C GLY A 164 -3.16 -24.83 -19.60
N ASP A 165 -2.52 -23.67 -19.64
CA ASP A 165 -2.57 -22.71 -20.76
C ASP A 165 -1.55 -23.07 -21.85
N TYR A 166 -1.73 -24.24 -22.48
CA TYR A 166 -0.74 -24.81 -23.41
C TYR A 166 -0.39 -23.91 -24.60
N LYS A 167 -1.34 -23.08 -25.05
CA LYS A 167 -1.12 -22.13 -26.15
C LYS A 167 -0.10 -21.04 -25.75
N GLU A 168 -0.31 -20.42 -24.59
CA GLU A 168 0.59 -19.38 -24.07
C GLU A 168 1.94 -19.97 -23.69
N ALA A 169 1.94 -21.20 -23.15
CA ALA A 169 3.15 -21.95 -22.86
C ALA A 169 4.00 -22.15 -24.12
N LEU A 170 3.38 -22.65 -25.19
CA LEU A 170 4.05 -22.88 -26.47
C LEU A 170 4.56 -21.58 -27.08
N GLU A 171 3.77 -20.50 -27.05
CA GLU A 171 4.20 -19.19 -27.56
C GLU A 171 5.45 -18.67 -26.84
N CYS A 172 5.47 -18.77 -25.50
CA CYS A 172 6.62 -18.35 -24.70
C CYS A 172 7.86 -19.20 -24.99
N SER A 173 7.70 -20.53 -25.01
CA SER A 173 8.82 -21.44 -25.28
C SER A 173 9.39 -21.28 -26.69
N LEU A 174 8.55 -21.08 -27.72
CA LEU A 174 9.00 -20.82 -29.08
C LEU A 174 9.71 -19.47 -29.22
N LYS A 175 9.24 -18.42 -28.53
CA LYS A 175 9.92 -17.12 -28.47
C LYS A 175 11.31 -17.24 -27.83
N GLY A 176 11.40 -17.92 -26.68
CA GLY A 176 12.68 -18.14 -26.00
C GLY A 176 13.65 -18.97 -26.86
N TYR A 177 13.13 -19.98 -27.56
CA TYR A 177 13.90 -20.79 -28.48
C TYR A 177 14.44 -20.00 -29.68
N ALA A 178 13.61 -19.15 -30.30
CA ALA A 178 14.03 -18.30 -31.41
C ALA A 178 15.14 -17.31 -30.99
N LEU A 179 15.01 -16.71 -29.80
CA LEU A 179 16.06 -15.84 -29.23
C LEU A 179 17.37 -16.60 -29.00
N ALA A 180 17.31 -17.83 -28.49
CA ALA A 180 18.50 -18.67 -28.31
C ALA A 180 19.16 -19.05 -29.65
N GLU A 181 18.38 -19.33 -30.70
CA GLU A 181 18.91 -19.60 -32.04
C GLU A 181 19.66 -18.40 -32.64
N GLU A 182 19.16 -17.18 -32.42
CA GLU A 182 19.78 -15.96 -32.94
C GLU A 182 21.10 -15.61 -32.23
N HIS A 183 21.21 -15.90 -30.94
CA HIS A 183 22.32 -15.47 -30.09
C HIS A 183 23.30 -16.57 -29.68
N SER A 184 23.22 -17.74 -30.33
CA SER A 184 23.97 -18.98 -30.04
C SER A 184 23.52 -19.69 -28.76
N PHE A 185 23.30 -20.99 -28.88
CA PHE A 185 22.98 -21.84 -27.74
C PHE A 185 24.13 -21.87 -26.71
N ASN A 186 23.77 -21.73 -25.44
CA ASN A 186 24.58 -22.06 -24.28
C ASN A 186 23.99 -23.27 -23.53
N GLU A 187 24.71 -23.78 -22.52
CA GLU A 187 24.29 -24.95 -21.72
C GLU A 187 22.87 -24.82 -21.15
N HIS A 188 22.46 -23.61 -20.73
CA HIS A 188 21.13 -23.36 -20.15
C HIS A 188 20.01 -23.34 -21.20
N THR A 189 20.33 -22.99 -22.46
CA THR A 189 19.34 -22.95 -23.55
C THR A 189 19.17 -24.27 -24.31
N ASN A 190 20.09 -25.23 -24.15
CA ASN A 190 20.05 -26.51 -24.87
C ASN A 190 18.82 -27.38 -24.52
N LEU A 191 18.16 -27.11 -23.39
CA LEU A 191 16.96 -27.80 -22.93
C LEU A 191 15.65 -27.28 -23.56
N LEU A 192 15.65 -26.07 -24.15
CA LEU A 192 14.48 -25.44 -24.76
C LEU A 192 13.75 -26.32 -25.79
N PRO A 193 14.44 -26.89 -26.81
CA PRO A 193 13.74 -27.73 -27.78
C PRO A 193 13.11 -28.95 -27.12
N GLY A 194 13.71 -29.52 -26.08
CA GLY A 194 13.13 -30.64 -25.37
C GLY A 194 11.88 -30.25 -24.57
N ASN A 195 11.88 -29.09 -23.93
CA ASN A 195 10.69 -28.53 -23.27
C ASN A 195 9.55 -28.29 -24.27
N ILE A 196 9.85 -27.76 -25.45
CA ILE A 196 8.89 -27.60 -26.56
C ILE A 196 8.35 -28.97 -27.01
N GLY A 197 9.22 -29.98 -27.13
CA GLY A 197 8.82 -31.34 -27.48
C GLY A 197 7.84 -31.93 -26.47
N VAL A 198 8.12 -31.78 -25.17
CA VAL A 198 7.20 -32.21 -24.09
C VAL A 198 5.88 -31.45 -24.13
N LEU A 199 5.91 -30.14 -24.39
CA LEU A 199 4.70 -29.32 -24.59
C LEU A 199 3.83 -29.85 -25.73
N TYR A 200 4.43 -30.21 -26.87
CA TYR A 200 3.69 -30.82 -27.98
C TYR A 200 3.13 -32.19 -27.62
N MET A 201 3.80 -32.99 -26.78
CA MET A 201 3.22 -34.23 -26.24
C MET A 201 1.97 -33.95 -25.39
N ASP A 202 2.01 -32.91 -24.53
CA ASP A 202 0.87 -32.51 -23.69
C ASP A 202 -0.31 -31.99 -24.54
N ILE A 203 -0.03 -31.31 -25.65
CA ILE A 203 -1.04 -30.81 -26.60
C ILE A 203 -1.64 -31.96 -27.45
N GLY A 204 -0.87 -33.04 -27.68
CA GLY A 204 -1.26 -34.16 -28.54
C GLY A 204 -0.72 -34.10 -29.97
N GLU A 205 0.21 -33.19 -30.26
CA GLU A 205 0.84 -32.99 -31.57
C GLU A 205 2.14 -33.79 -31.68
N TYR A 206 2.01 -35.11 -31.74
CA TYR A 206 3.13 -36.05 -31.54
C TYR A 206 4.24 -35.98 -32.59
N SER A 207 3.92 -35.60 -33.84
CA SER A 207 4.93 -35.44 -34.89
C SER A 207 5.88 -34.28 -34.59
N HIS A 208 5.35 -33.14 -34.13
CA HIS A 208 6.16 -32.01 -33.69
C HIS A 208 6.93 -32.35 -32.42
N ALA A 209 6.31 -33.10 -31.49
CA ALA A 209 7.01 -33.58 -30.30
C ALA A 209 8.25 -34.41 -30.65
N LEU A 210 8.14 -35.33 -31.61
CA LEU A 210 9.26 -36.16 -32.06
C LEU A 210 10.41 -35.30 -32.61
N GLU A 211 10.11 -34.36 -33.50
CA GLU A 211 11.10 -33.48 -34.12
C GLU A 211 11.91 -32.72 -33.07
N TYR A 212 11.22 -32.06 -32.14
CA TYR A 212 11.84 -31.25 -31.11
C TYR A 212 12.60 -32.08 -30.06
N LEU A 213 12.09 -33.27 -29.69
CA LEU A 213 12.80 -34.17 -28.77
C LEU A 213 14.08 -34.75 -29.39
N LEU A 214 14.07 -35.10 -30.68
CA LEU A 214 15.28 -35.54 -31.39
C LEU A 214 16.32 -34.43 -31.48
N LYS A 215 15.87 -33.18 -31.74
CA LYS A 215 16.76 -32.01 -31.73
C LYS A 215 17.40 -31.79 -30.35
N ALA A 216 16.61 -31.90 -29.28
CA ALA A 216 17.10 -31.79 -27.91
C ALA A 216 18.10 -32.89 -27.55
N LEU A 217 17.82 -34.14 -27.95
CA LEU A 217 18.72 -35.26 -27.77
C LEU A 217 20.06 -35.01 -28.49
N GLN A 218 20.03 -34.59 -29.75
CA GLN A 218 21.24 -34.29 -30.52
C GLN A 218 22.09 -33.22 -29.83
N LEU A 219 21.47 -32.13 -29.36
CA LEU A 219 22.17 -31.06 -28.64
C LEU A 219 22.81 -31.60 -27.36
N SER A 220 22.09 -32.38 -26.56
CA SER A 220 22.62 -32.95 -25.31
C SER A 220 23.81 -33.88 -25.51
N ILE A 221 23.80 -34.67 -26.60
CA ILE A 221 24.94 -35.55 -26.95
C ILE A 221 26.16 -34.70 -27.35
N VAL A 222 25.96 -33.67 -28.18
CA VAL A 222 27.05 -32.79 -28.64
C VAL A 222 27.64 -31.99 -27.49
N SER A 223 26.81 -31.55 -26.54
CA SER A 223 27.25 -30.81 -25.35
C SER A 223 27.73 -31.72 -24.21
N ASN A 224 27.72 -33.05 -24.39
CA ASN A 224 28.05 -34.03 -23.36
C ASN A 224 27.22 -33.89 -22.06
N ASP A 225 25.96 -33.44 -22.17
CA ASP A 225 25.03 -33.31 -21.06
C ASP A 225 24.31 -34.64 -20.80
N LYS A 226 24.93 -35.49 -19.97
CA LYS A 226 24.42 -36.84 -19.68
C LYS A 226 23.08 -36.85 -18.97
N ARG A 227 22.76 -35.81 -18.21
CA ARG A 227 21.48 -35.72 -17.49
C ARG A 227 20.34 -35.52 -18.47
N HIS A 228 20.47 -34.54 -19.37
CA HIS A 228 19.44 -34.26 -20.36
C HIS A 228 19.42 -35.32 -21.47
N GLU A 229 20.56 -35.91 -21.84
CA GLU A 229 20.64 -37.06 -22.76
C GLU A 229 19.75 -38.23 -22.26
N ALA A 230 19.94 -38.66 -21.00
CA ALA A 230 19.11 -39.69 -20.39
C ALA A 230 17.62 -39.30 -20.34
N MET A 231 17.33 -38.01 -20.13
CA MET A 231 15.96 -37.51 -20.02
C MET A 231 15.25 -37.54 -21.37
N TRP A 232 15.90 -37.09 -22.44
CA TRP A 232 15.33 -37.06 -23.80
C TRP A 232 15.14 -38.47 -24.37
N PHE A 233 16.06 -39.40 -24.11
CA PHE A 233 15.81 -40.81 -24.39
C PHE A 233 14.54 -41.32 -23.68
N GLY A 234 14.37 -40.97 -22.41
CA GLY A 234 13.16 -41.31 -21.66
C GLY A 234 11.87 -40.74 -22.28
N TYR A 235 11.87 -39.48 -22.70
CA TYR A 235 10.72 -38.85 -23.34
C TYR A 235 10.42 -39.43 -24.71
N LEU A 236 11.44 -39.73 -25.52
CA LEU A 236 11.26 -40.44 -26.78
C LEU A 236 10.64 -41.82 -26.55
N GLY A 237 11.15 -42.59 -25.59
CA GLY A 237 10.54 -43.87 -25.21
C GLY A 237 9.06 -43.76 -24.84
N ARG A 238 8.69 -42.72 -24.08
CA ARG A 238 7.28 -42.44 -23.74
C ARG A 238 6.45 -42.05 -24.95
N LEU A 239 6.99 -41.25 -25.87
CA LEU A 239 6.30 -40.83 -27.10
C LEU A 239 5.95 -42.03 -27.97
N TYR A 240 6.88 -42.98 -28.15
CA TYR A 240 6.64 -44.21 -28.90
C TYR A 240 5.65 -45.18 -28.23
N CYS A 241 5.34 -45.00 -26.94
CA CYS A 241 4.27 -45.72 -26.24
C CYS A 241 2.86 -45.14 -26.47
N VAL A 242 2.72 -43.95 -27.08
CA VAL A 242 1.43 -43.29 -27.22
C VAL A 242 0.61 -43.92 -28.35
N GLU A 243 -0.52 -44.55 -28.03
CA GLU A 243 -1.34 -45.28 -29.02
C GLU A 243 -1.81 -44.42 -30.21
N ASN A 244 -2.07 -43.14 -29.99
CA ASN A 244 -2.53 -42.21 -31.04
C ASN A 244 -1.40 -41.58 -31.85
N PHE A 245 -0.14 -41.91 -31.56
CA PHE A 245 0.98 -41.49 -32.39
C PHE A 245 1.14 -42.46 -33.57
N GLU A 246 1.09 -41.96 -34.80
CA GLU A 246 1.18 -42.80 -36.01
C GLU A 246 2.48 -43.63 -36.05
N GLY A 247 3.57 -43.11 -35.47
CA GLY A 247 4.85 -43.80 -35.37
C GLY A 247 5.00 -44.69 -34.13
N ALA A 248 3.94 -44.96 -33.36
CA ALA A 248 4.01 -45.75 -32.14
C ALA A 248 4.58 -47.15 -32.39
N ASP A 249 5.60 -47.52 -31.63
CA ASP A 249 6.29 -48.79 -31.75
C ASP A 249 6.88 -49.19 -30.38
N ALA A 250 6.37 -50.30 -29.85
CA ALA A 250 6.74 -50.81 -28.54
C ALA A 250 8.22 -51.25 -28.45
N GLN A 251 8.80 -51.70 -29.56
CA GLN A 251 10.19 -52.13 -29.63
C GLN A 251 11.11 -50.91 -29.61
N ILE A 252 10.81 -49.90 -30.43
CA ILE A 252 11.55 -48.62 -30.44
C ILE A 252 11.45 -47.93 -29.08
N ALA A 253 10.26 -47.93 -28.46
CA ALA A 253 10.08 -47.40 -27.12
C ALA A 253 10.99 -48.08 -26.08
N ALA A 254 11.06 -49.41 -26.09
CA ALA A 254 11.91 -50.18 -25.21
C ALA A 254 13.41 -49.89 -25.42
N GLU A 255 13.85 -49.75 -26.67
CA GLU A 255 15.24 -49.39 -27.01
C GLU A 255 15.63 -48.02 -26.42
N TYR A 256 14.76 -47.02 -26.54
CA TYR A 256 14.99 -45.71 -25.95
C TYR A 256 15.04 -45.75 -24.41
N PHE A 257 14.18 -46.55 -23.75
CA PHE A 257 14.28 -46.73 -22.31
C PHE A 257 15.60 -47.39 -21.89
N VAL A 258 16.05 -48.42 -22.62
CA VAL A 258 17.35 -49.07 -22.36
C VAL A 258 18.50 -48.07 -22.51
N GLN A 259 18.48 -47.22 -23.54
CA GLN A 259 19.47 -46.16 -23.71
C GLN A 259 19.45 -45.16 -22.55
N SER A 260 18.26 -44.73 -22.11
CA SER A 260 18.08 -43.88 -20.93
C SER A 260 18.71 -44.50 -19.67
N PHE A 261 18.43 -45.78 -19.40
CA PHE A 261 18.98 -46.49 -18.23
C PHE A 261 20.49 -46.69 -18.31
N ALA A 262 21.05 -46.96 -19.49
CA ALA A 262 22.48 -47.10 -19.69
C ALA A 262 23.21 -45.80 -19.34
N VAL A 263 22.74 -44.65 -19.84
CA VAL A 263 23.33 -43.34 -19.52
C VAL A 263 23.25 -43.05 -18.01
N VAL A 264 22.12 -43.37 -17.37
CA VAL A 264 21.93 -43.20 -15.91
C VAL A 264 22.93 -44.04 -15.11
N GLU A 265 23.16 -45.29 -15.48
CA GLU A 265 24.09 -46.19 -14.79
C GLU A 265 25.55 -45.76 -15.02
N ASP A 266 25.95 -45.56 -16.28
CA ASP A 266 27.32 -45.22 -16.67
C ASP A 266 27.77 -43.89 -16.06
N SER A 267 26.85 -42.93 -15.97
CA SER A 267 27.11 -41.58 -15.42
C SER A 267 26.76 -41.45 -13.94
N LYS A 268 26.31 -42.53 -13.29
CA LYS A 268 25.92 -42.56 -11.87
C LYS A 268 24.87 -41.50 -11.49
N LEU A 269 23.92 -41.26 -12.39
CA LEU A 269 22.86 -40.27 -12.16
C LEU A 269 21.85 -40.79 -11.11
N PRO A 270 21.21 -39.88 -10.34
CA PRO A 270 20.18 -40.30 -9.39
C PRO A 270 18.97 -40.91 -10.10
N LYS A 271 18.72 -42.20 -9.87
CA LYS A 271 17.69 -43.00 -10.58
C LYS A 271 16.26 -42.46 -10.38
N TYR A 272 15.96 -41.83 -9.25
CA TYR A 272 14.61 -41.37 -8.91
C TYR A 272 14.06 -40.30 -9.88
N HIS A 273 14.92 -39.52 -10.56
CA HIS A 273 14.51 -38.58 -11.62
C HIS A 273 13.90 -39.30 -12.84
N PHE A 274 14.30 -40.54 -13.09
CA PHE A 274 13.93 -41.32 -14.26
C PHE A 274 12.89 -42.40 -13.95
N ARG A 275 12.38 -42.46 -12.71
CA ARG A 275 11.46 -43.52 -12.22
C ARG A 275 10.28 -43.81 -13.15
N LYS A 276 9.68 -42.77 -13.78
CA LYS A 276 8.56 -42.96 -14.72
C LYS A 276 8.95 -43.85 -15.91
N ASN A 277 10.19 -43.79 -16.38
CA ASN A 277 10.68 -44.65 -17.47
C ASN A 277 10.62 -46.13 -17.08
N TYR A 278 10.95 -46.48 -15.83
CA TYR A 278 10.86 -47.85 -15.32
C TYR A 278 9.41 -48.37 -15.33
N ARG A 279 8.43 -47.50 -15.00
CA ARG A 279 6.99 -47.85 -15.09
C ARG A 279 6.56 -48.12 -16.53
N PHE A 280 6.97 -47.27 -17.48
CA PHE A 280 6.64 -47.47 -18.91
C PHE A 280 7.30 -48.74 -19.45
N MET A 281 8.57 -48.99 -19.12
CA MET A 281 9.26 -50.22 -19.50
C MET A 281 8.58 -51.47 -18.92
N ALA A 282 8.17 -51.43 -17.64
CA ALA A 282 7.42 -52.53 -17.02
C ALA A 282 6.11 -52.81 -17.77
N ALA A 283 5.37 -51.77 -18.17
CA ALA A 283 4.13 -51.92 -18.92
C ALA A 283 4.36 -52.55 -20.30
N LEU A 284 5.39 -52.11 -21.03
CA LEU A 284 5.76 -52.69 -22.34
C LEU A 284 6.13 -54.17 -22.21
N LEU A 285 6.98 -54.52 -21.25
CA LEU A 285 7.41 -55.91 -21.02
C LEU A 285 6.24 -56.80 -20.63
N TYR A 286 5.30 -56.28 -19.83
CA TYR A 286 4.08 -57.00 -19.47
C TYR A 286 3.21 -57.29 -20.69
N GLN A 287 3.00 -56.31 -21.56
CA GLN A 287 2.25 -56.48 -22.82
C GLN A 287 2.92 -57.50 -23.76
N GLN A 288 4.25 -57.59 -23.74
CA GLN A 288 5.03 -58.59 -24.49
C GLN A 288 5.06 -59.99 -23.84
N GLY A 289 4.36 -60.19 -22.71
CA GLY A 289 4.32 -61.46 -21.99
C GLY A 289 5.56 -61.77 -21.15
N GLN A 290 6.48 -60.82 -20.97
CA GLN A 290 7.69 -60.96 -20.16
C GLN A 290 7.42 -60.58 -18.69
N SER A 291 6.48 -61.27 -18.05
CA SER A 291 5.95 -60.93 -16.72
C SER A 291 7.03 -60.84 -15.63
N ASP A 292 8.03 -61.72 -15.64
CA ASP A 292 9.09 -61.74 -14.62
C ASP A 292 9.94 -60.46 -14.67
N LYS A 293 10.39 -60.06 -15.87
CA LYS A 293 11.14 -58.82 -16.05
C LYS A 293 10.29 -57.59 -15.81
N ALA A 294 9.02 -57.62 -16.23
CA ALA A 294 8.09 -56.52 -15.95
C ALA A 294 7.94 -56.28 -14.44
N TYR A 295 7.89 -57.34 -13.65
CA TYR A 295 7.83 -57.27 -12.19
C TYR A 295 9.09 -56.64 -11.58
N GLU A 296 10.29 -56.98 -12.07
CA GLU A 296 11.56 -56.36 -11.63
C GLU A 296 11.55 -54.84 -11.85
N TYR A 297 11.21 -54.38 -13.06
CA TYR A 297 11.12 -52.94 -13.36
C TYR A 297 10.04 -52.23 -12.54
N LEU A 298 8.93 -52.90 -12.26
CA LEU A 298 7.85 -52.37 -11.43
C LEU A 298 8.30 -52.23 -9.96
N LEU A 299 9.03 -53.20 -9.42
CA LEU A 299 9.61 -53.10 -8.07
C LEU A 299 10.57 -51.93 -7.97
N THR A 300 11.49 -51.77 -8.94
CA THR A 300 12.39 -50.60 -8.98
C THR A 300 11.61 -49.30 -9.04
N PHE A 301 10.55 -49.21 -9.86
CA PHE A 301 9.69 -48.03 -9.88
C PHE A 301 9.07 -47.74 -8.51
N ILE A 302 8.56 -48.76 -7.80
CA ILE A 302 7.94 -48.61 -6.47
C ILE A 302 8.97 -48.13 -5.43
N GLU A 303 10.18 -48.69 -5.45
CA GLU A 303 11.27 -48.27 -4.57
C GLU A 303 11.62 -46.79 -4.78
N LEU A 304 11.78 -46.38 -6.04
CA LEU A 304 12.07 -44.99 -6.40
C LEU A 304 10.89 -44.04 -6.10
N GLU A 305 9.64 -44.50 -6.25
CA GLU A 305 8.46 -43.72 -5.84
C GLU A 305 8.40 -43.51 -4.33
N ASN A 306 8.76 -44.52 -3.54
CA ASN A 306 8.82 -44.38 -2.08
C ASN A 306 9.90 -43.39 -1.66
N GLU A 307 11.05 -43.38 -2.34
CA GLU A 307 12.09 -42.37 -2.15
C GLU A 307 11.55 -40.95 -2.42
N VAL A 308 10.84 -40.75 -3.54
CA VAL A 308 10.23 -39.47 -3.90
C VAL A 308 9.13 -39.04 -2.92
N LYS A 309 8.24 -39.95 -2.50
CA LYS A 309 7.20 -39.64 -1.49
C LYS A 309 7.78 -39.16 -0.17
N SER A 310 8.94 -39.66 0.22
CA SER A 310 9.65 -39.16 1.40
C SER A 310 10.10 -37.70 1.22
N THR A 311 10.49 -37.31 0.00
CA THR A 311 10.88 -35.94 -0.33
C THR A 311 9.66 -35.02 -0.52
N GLU A 312 8.57 -35.54 -1.07
CA GLU A 312 7.33 -34.79 -1.27
C GLU A 312 6.65 -34.47 0.07
N SER A 313 6.67 -35.41 1.02
CA SER A 313 6.27 -35.14 2.41
C SER A 313 7.07 -33.99 3.04
N LYS A 314 8.38 -33.91 2.77
CA LYS A 314 9.22 -32.78 3.23
C LYS A 314 8.81 -31.47 2.54
N LYS A 315 8.52 -31.52 1.23
CA LYS A 315 8.05 -30.37 0.44
C LYS A 315 6.70 -29.85 0.93
N GLU A 316 5.76 -30.73 1.28
CA GLU A 316 4.46 -30.32 1.85
C GLU A 316 4.64 -29.68 3.22
N ALA A 317 5.52 -30.21 4.07
CA ALA A 317 5.83 -29.60 5.36
C ALA A 317 6.40 -28.18 5.21
N THR A 318 7.31 -27.95 4.25
CA THR A 318 7.87 -26.61 4.01
C THR A 318 6.86 -25.65 3.41
N LYS A 319 5.97 -26.11 2.52
CA LYS A 319 4.83 -25.33 2.03
C LYS A 319 3.90 -24.90 3.16
N PHE A 320 3.60 -25.80 4.10
CA PHE A 320 2.75 -25.47 5.24
C PHE A 320 3.40 -24.44 6.16
N ASP A 321 4.70 -24.57 6.47
CA ASP A 321 5.44 -23.57 7.27
C ASP A 321 5.44 -22.20 6.57
N TYR A 322 5.64 -22.18 5.23
CA TYR A 322 5.53 -20.96 4.43
C TYR A 322 4.14 -20.33 4.53
N ALA A 323 3.08 -21.10 4.28
CA ALA A 323 1.70 -20.60 4.31
C ALA A 323 1.34 -20.06 5.70
N PHE A 324 1.78 -20.74 6.76
CA PHE A 324 1.58 -20.30 8.14
C PHE A 324 2.26 -18.96 8.42
N LYS A 325 3.56 -18.84 8.11
CA LYS A 325 4.33 -17.60 8.36
C LYS A 325 3.84 -16.43 7.49
N SER A 326 3.46 -16.70 6.24
CA SER A 326 2.89 -15.71 5.33
C SER A 326 1.56 -15.16 5.89
N ALA A 327 0.67 -16.06 6.33
CA ALA A 327 -0.60 -15.67 6.95
C ALA A 327 -0.42 -14.87 8.25
N GLU A 328 0.58 -15.23 9.06
CA GLU A 328 0.92 -14.47 10.28
C GLU A 328 1.40 -13.05 9.94
N ARG A 329 2.25 -12.90 8.91
CA ARG A 329 2.72 -11.60 8.44
C ARG A 329 1.59 -10.72 7.92
N ASP A 330 0.70 -11.29 7.09
CA ASP A 330 -0.45 -10.57 6.56
C ASP A 330 -1.42 -10.15 7.66
N LYS A 331 -1.63 -11.01 8.67
CA LYS A 331 -2.43 -10.67 9.85
C LYS A 331 -1.82 -9.52 10.64
N ASN A 332 -0.51 -9.53 10.89
CA ASN A 332 0.18 -8.47 11.62
C ASN A 332 0.07 -7.12 10.87
N LEU A 333 0.26 -7.11 9.55
CA LEU A 333 0.08 -5.93 8.72
C LEU A 333 -1.37 -5.42 8.74
N ALA A 334 -2.36 -6.31 8.77
CA ALA A 334 -3.76 -5.92 8.88
C ALA A 334 -4.08 -5.28 10.24
N VAL A 335 -3.50 -5.81 11.32
CA VAL A 335 -3.63 -5.23 12.68
C VAL A 335 -3.01 -3.83 12.71
N GLU A 336 -1.79 -3.67 12.21
CA GLU A 336 -1.10 -2.37 12.17
C GLU A 336 -1.89 -1.31 11.37
N ARG A 337 -2.44 -1.71 10.21
CA ARG A 337 -3.31 -0.83 9.41
C ARG A 337 -4.59 -0.45 10.16
N ALA A 338 -5.22 -1.41 10.85
CA ALA A 338 -6.43 -1.15 11.63
C ALA A 338 -6.16 -0.21 12.81
N GLU A 339 -5.01 -0.36 13.48
CA GLU A 339 -4.57 0.54 14.57
C GLU A 339 -4.29 1.95 14.04
N ALA A 340 -3.62 2.07 12.88
CA ALA A 340 -3.37 3.36 12.24
C ALA A 340 -4.67 4.06 11.84
N ASP A 341 -5.62 3.34 11.23
CA ASP A 341 -6.93 3.87 10.86
C ASP A 341 -7.76 4.29 12.08
N ALA A 342 -7.72 3.51 13.17
CA ALA A 342 -8.39 3.85 14.42
C ALA A 342 -7.81 5.13 15.03
N THR A 343 -6.48 5.26 15.05
CA THR A 343 -5.78 6.45 15.54
C THR A 343 -6.14 7.68 14.73
N LYS A 344 -6.12 7.57 13.40
CA LYS A 344 -6.52 8.64 12.47
C LYS A 344 -7.96 9.09 12.71
N ARG A 345 -8.90 8.16 12.83
CA ARG A 345 -10.31 8.47 13.12
C ARG A 345 -10.49 9.19 14.46
N LEU A 346 -9.73 8.80 15.49
CA LEU A 346 -9.80 9.44 16.81
C LEU A 346 -9.29 10.89 16.77
N LEU A 347 -8.19 11.15 16.05
CA LEU A 347 -7.67 12.50 15.88
C LEU A 347 -8.66 13.43 15.16
N HIS A 348 -9.28 12.97 14.08
CA HIS A 348 -10.31 13.75 13.36
C HIS A 348 -11.59 14.00 14.16
N LYS A 349 -11.88 13.21 15.21
CA LYS A 349 -13.00 13.47 16.13
C LYS A 349 -12.66 14.49 17.22
N THR A 350 -11.37 14.71 17.48
CA THR A 350 -10.90 15.51 18.61
C THR A 350 -10.35 16.87 18.17
N LEU A 351 -9.81 16.94 16.96
CA LEU A 351 -9.15 18.12 16.41
C LEU A 351 -9.78 18.50 15.07
N PRO A 352 -9.74 19.78 14.68
CA PRO A 352 -10.09 20.21 13.33
C PRO A 352 -9.31 19.40 12.29
N LYS A 353 -9.95 19.06 11.18
CA LYS A 353 -9.40 18.12 10.19
C LYS A 353 -7.99 18.50 9.70
N SER A 354 -7.79 19.78 9.37
CA SER A 354 -6.49 20.30 8.92
C SER A 354 -5.39 20.21 9.98
N ILE A 355 -5.74 20.35 11.25
CA ILE A 355 -4.81 20.23 12.38
C ILE A 355 -4.51 18.75 12.67
N ALA A 356 -5.52 17.88 12.64
CA ALA A 356 -5.33 16.43 12.77
C ALA A 356 -4.39 15.87 11.70
N ASP A 357 -4.56 16.28 10.44
CA ASP A 357 -3.71 15.83 9.33
C ASP A 357 -2.24 16.27 9.53
N ARG A 358 -2.00 17.49 10.02
CA ARG A 358 -0.65 17.97 10.36
C ARG A 358 0.00 17.18 11.49
N VAL A 359 -0.76 16.82 12.52
CA VAL A 359 -0.28 15.94 13.61
C VAL A 359 0.05 14.54 13.09
N ILE A 360 -0.78 13.97 12.22
CA ILE A 360 -0.53 12.67 11.57
C ILE A 360 0.75 12.70 10.73
N GLN A 361 1.04 13.84 10.09
CA GLN A 361 2.28 14.07 9.33
C GLN A 361 3.52 14.31 10.21
N GLY A 362 3.36 14.29 11.54
CA GLY A 362 4.47 14.41 12.50
C GLY A 362 4.77 15.85 12.94
N GLU A 363 3.90 16.82 12.65
CA GLU A 363 4.07 18.18 13.13
C GLU A 363 3.78 18.25 14.64
N THR A 364 4.79 18.66 15.42
CA THR A 364 4.73 18.64 16.89
C THR A 364 4.42 20.01 17.50
N ARG A 365 4.51 21.10 16.73
CA ARG A 365 4.28 22.48 17.18
C ARG A 365 3.44 23.23 16.16
N ILE A 366 2.13 23.27 16.39
CA ILE A 366 1.18 24.01 15.56
C ILE A 366 0.79 25.28 16.31
N ALA A 367 1.24 26.42 15.79
CA ALA A 367 0.93 27.75 16.32
C ALA A 367 0.90 28.75 15.15
N ASP A 368 -0.29 28.92 14.57
CA ASP A 368 -0.50 29.72 13.38
C ASP A 368 -1.06 31.10 13.78
N HIS A 369 -0.62 32.14 13.07
CA HIS A 369 -1.13 33.49 13.23
C HIS A 369 -2.16 33.78 12.12
N PHE A 370 -3.29 34.37 12.50
CA PHE A 370 -4.34 34.79 11.58
C PHE A 370 -4.58 36.29 11.77
N GLU A 371 -4.39 37.06 10.70
CA GLU A 371 -4.54 38.53 10.72
C GLU A 371 -5.98 38.98 10.97
N SER A 372 -6.96 38.21 10.50
CA SER A 372 -8.38 38.50 10.70
C SER A 372 -9.21 37.23 10.74
N VAL A 373 -9.94 37.05 11.84
CA VAL A 373 -10.96 36.02 12.02
C VAL A 373 -12.20 36.63 12.66
N SER A 374 -13.33 35.92 12.61
CA SER A 374 -14.52 36.28 13.39
C SER A 374 -14.69 35.31 14.54
N ILE A 375 -15.02 35.83 15.72
CA ILE A 375 -15.15 35.06 16.96
C ILE A 375 -16.55 35.25 17.53
N LEU A 376 -17.17 34.14 17.93
CA LEU A 376 -18.51 34.09 18.52
C LEU A 376 -18.41 33.53 19.93
N PHE A 377 -18.97 34.27 20.88
CA PHE A 377 -19.33 33.77 22.20
C PHE A 377 -20.85 33.74 22.31
N ALA A 378 -21.41 32.61 22.71
CA ALA A 378 -22.83 32.49 23.02
C ALA A 378 -23.01 31.95 24.43
N ASP A 379 -23.96 32.53 25.18
CA ASP A 379 -24.32 32.12 26.54
C ASP A 379 -25.84 31.90 26.66
N VAL A 380 -26.24 30.96 27.52
CA VAL A 380 -27.66 30.65 27.76
C VAL A 380 -28.17 31.48 28.93
N VAL A 381 -29.07 32.42 28.63
CA VAL A 381 -29.57 33.36 29.63
C VAL A 381 -30.30 32.63 30.76
N GLY A 382 -29.81 32.81 32.00
CA GLY A 382 -30.44 32.26 33.20
C GLY A 382 -30.16 30.78 33.46
N PHE A 383 -29.25 30.16 32.69
CA PHE A 383 -28.96 28.73 32.82
C PHE A 383 -28.39 28.34 34.18
N THR A 384 -27.58 29.19 34.82
CA THR A 384 -27.08 28.92 36.19
C THR A 384 -28.23 28.74 37.20
N GLN A 385 -29.31 29.52 37.08
CA GLN A 385 -30.48 29.41 37.95
C GLN A 385 -31.34 28.19 37.60
N LEU A 386 -31.45 27.90 36.30
CA LEU A 386 -32.19 26.73 35.80
C LEU A 386 -31.53 25.42 36.24
N SER A 387 -30.22 25.29 36.04
CA SER A 387 -29.43 24.09 36.37
C SER A 387 -29.39 23.78 37.86
N ALA A 388 -29.48 24.79 38.74
CA ALA A 388 -29.55 24.60 40.19
C ALA A 388 -30.78 23.81 40.65
N ASN A 389 -31.85 23.80 39.84
CA ASN A 389 -33.11 23.14 40.16
C ASN A 389 -33.33 21.84 39.37
N LEU A 390 -32.35 21.43 38.55
CA LEU A 390 -32.44 20.24 37.70
C LEU A 390 -31.52 19.12 38.20
N PRO A 391 -31.88 17.83 37.99
CA PRO A 391 -30.98 16.72 38.23
C PRO A 391 -29.70 16.84 37.38
N PRO A 392 -28.50 16.51 37.90
CA PRO A 392 -27.25 16.64 37.14
C PRO A 392 -27.23 15.92 35.79
N ALA A 393 -27.86 14.74 35.70
CA ALA A 393 -27.97 13.99 34.46
C ALA A 393 -28.81 14.72 33.39
N THR A 394 -29.88 15.40 33.81
CA THR A 394 -30.74 16.22 32.93
C THR A 394 -30.02 17.46 32.45
N VAL A 395 -29.24 18.12 33.32
CA VAL A 395 -28.39 19.26 32.95
C VAL A 395 -27.37 18.85 31.87
N LEU A 396 -26.70 17.72 32.06
CA LEU A 396 -25.74 17.20 31.10
C LEU A 396 -26.40 16.84 29.76
N GLY A 397 -27.56 16.17 29.79
CA GLY A 397 -28.33 15.85 28.59
C GLY A 397 -28.77 17.09 27.81
N PHE A 398 -29.21 18.13 28.52
CA PHE A 398 -29.55 19.42 27.92
C PHE A 398 -28.34 20.10 27.27
N MET A 399 -27.20 20.16 27.96
CA MET A 399 -25.98 20.75 27.40
C MET A 399 -25.51 19.98 26.16
N ASN A 400 -25.56 18.65 26.19
CA ASN A 400 -25.17 17.82 25.05
C ASN A 400 -26.06 18.09 23.83
N PHE A 401 -27.39 18.13 24.01
CA PHE A 401 -28.31 18.48 22.93
C PHE A 401 -28.05 19.88 22.36
N LEU A 402 -27.88 20.86 23.25
CA LEU A 402 -27.67 22.25 22.83
C LEU A 402 -26.37 22.42 22.04
N PHE A 403 -25.27 21.82 22.51
CA PHE A 403 -23.98 21.91 21.81
C PHE A 403 -23.95 21.07 20.54
N GLU A 404 -24.61 19.91 20.48
CA GLU A 404 -24.80 19.18 19.22
C GLU A 404 -25.59 20.00 18.19
N TYR A 405 -26.63 20.72 18.64
CA TYR A 405 -27.37 21.64 17.78
C TYR A 405 -26.47 22.77 17.26
N PHE A 406 -25.69 23.41 18.13
CA PHE A 406 -24.75 24.47 17.72
C PHE A 406 -23.63 23.96 16.82
N ASP A 407 -23.10 22.77 17.09
CA ASP A 407 -22.09 22.13 16.24
C ASP A 407 -22.63 21.89 14.82
N SER A 408 -23.89 21.46 14.69
CA SER A 408 -24.52 21.27 13.38
C SER A 408 -24.68 22.58 12.60
N ILE A 409 -24.95 23.69 13.29
CA ILE A 409 -25.01 25.03 12.70
C ILE A 409 -23.61 25.51 12.33
N ALA A 410 -22.62 25.30 13.20
CA ALA A 410 -21.24 25.66 12.94
C ALA A 410 -20.71 24.95 11.68
N GLU A 411 -20.94 23.64 11.56
CA GLU A 411 -20.58 22.85 10.39
C GLU A 411 -21.25 23.38 9.11
N LYS A 412 -22.55 23.71 9.18
CA LYS A 412 -23.32 24.27 8.06
C LYS A 412 -22.74 25.58 7.52
N PHE A 413 -22.16 26.42 8.39
CA PHE A 413 -21.59 27.71 8.01
C PHE A 413 -20.05 27.70 7.97
N GLY A 414 -19.40 26.54 8.01
CA GLY A 414 -17.94 26.42 7.95
C GLY A 414 -17.23 27.10 9.13
N CYS A 415 -17.87 27.14 10.30
CA CYS A 415 -17.31 27.65 11.54
C CYS A 415 -16.78 26.49 12.39
N GLU A 416 -15.68 26.72 13.10
CA GLU A 416 -15.04 25.72 13.95
C GLU A 416 -15.39 25.99 15.41
N ARG A 417 -15.86 24.95 16.12
CA ARG A 417 -16.02 25.02 17.58
C ARG A 417 -14.65 24.92 18.22
N ILE A 418 -14.30 25.92 19.02
CA ILE A 418 -13.05 25.89 19.80
C ILE A 418 -13.25 25.14 21.12
N LYS A 419 -14.20 25.60 21.95
CA LYS A 419 -14.49 24.98 23.25
C LYS A 419 -15.82 25.44 23.82
N THR A 420 -16.28 24.72 24.82
CA THR A 420 -17.38 25.11 25.69
C THR A 420 -16.82 25.65 27.00
N ILE A 421 -17.39 26.73 27.55
CA ILE A 421 -16.97 27.34 28.81
C ILE A 421 -18.19 27.39 29.73
N GLY A 422 -18.39 26.36 30.55
CA GLY A 422 -19.65 26.18 31.26
C GLY A 422 -20.80 25.97 30.27
N ASP A 423 -21.82 26.81 30.37
CA ASP A 423 -22.95 26.97 29.44
C ASP A 423 -22.63 27.80 28.20
N GLY A 424 -21.44 28.39 28.13
CA GLY A 424 -20.98 29.17 27.00
C GLY A 424 -20.43 28.33 25.85
N TYR A 425 -20.60 28.82 24.62
CA TYR A 425 -20.11 28.23 23.38
C TYR A 425 -19.17 29.21 22.65
N LEU A 426 -17.94 28.77 22.38
CA LEU A 426 -16.93 29.54 21.64
C LEU A 426 -16.69 28.93 20.26
N ALA A 427 -16.94 29.70 19.22
CA ALA A 427 -16.65 29.34 17.83
C ALA A 427 -15.86 30.43 17.10
N VAL A 428 -15.17 30.02 16.05
CA VAL A 428 -14.40 30.90 15.18
C VAL A 428 -14.70 30.59 13.72
N CYS A 429 -14.67 31.61 12.87
CA CYS A 429 -14.62 31.45 11.42
C CYS A 429 -13.36 32.16 10.88
N GLY A 430 -12.71 31.57 9.88
CA GLY A 430 -11.42 32.03 9.35
C GLY A 430 -10.19 31.39 10.01
N ALA A 431 -10.39 30.45 10.94
CA ALA A 431 -9.36 29.57 11.50
C ALA A 431 -9.95 28.17 11.77
N PRO A 432 -9.19 27.06 11.64
CA PRO A 432 -7.78 26.97 11.24
C PRO A 432 -7.52 27.19 9.74
N ILE A 433 -8.57 27.34 8.94
CA ILE A 433 -8.47 27.60 7.51
C ILE A 433 -8.92 29.04 7.27
N HIS A 434 -8.08 29.82 6.58
CA HIS A 434 -8.41 31.19 6.21
C HIS A 434 -9.58 31.24 5.24
N ILE A 435 -10.56 32.10 5.51
CA ILE A 435 -11.75 32.31 4.69
C ILE A 435 -12.07 33.80 4.68
N ASP A 436 -12.22 34.43 3.51
CA ASP A 436 -12.38 35.88 3.40
C ASP A 436 -13.71 36.41 3.97
N ASN A 437 -14.80 35.67 3.75
CA ASN A 437 -16.15 36.05 4.20
C ASN A 437 -16.48 35.53 5.61
N HIS A 438 -15.46 35.35 6.46
CA HIS A 438 -15.60 34.79 7.80
C HIS A 438 -16.63 35.53 8.69
N ALA A 439 -16.79 36.85 8.53
CA ALA A 439 -17.79 37.64 9.27
C ALA A 439 -19.22 37.35 8.84
N GLU A 440 -19.46 37.14 7.55
CA GLU A 440 -20.77 36.76 7.01
C GLU A 440 -21.18 35.37 7.47
N CYS A 441 -20.27 34.39 7.37
CA CYS A 441 -20.48 33.02 7.84
C CYS A 441 -20.89 33.01 9.32
N LEU A 442 -20.15 33.74 10.17
CA LEU A 442 -20.40 33.74 11.60
C LEU A 442 -21.66 34.56 11.99
N ALA A 443 -22.00 35.62 11.24
CA ALA A 443 -23.26 36.34 11.42
C ALA A 443 -24.47 35.45 11.11
N ASN A 444 -24.40 34.69 10.02
CA ASN A 444 -25.44 33.73 9.65
C ASN A 444 -25.57 32.58 10.64
N MET A 445 -24.43 32.08 11.17
CA MET A 445 -24.43 31.13 12.28
C MET A 445 -25.14 31.71 13.52
N ALA A 446 -24.79 32.93 13.93
CA ALA A 446 -25.40 33.58 15.09
C ALA A 446 -26.92 33.76 14.92
N LEU A 447 -27.37 34.16 13.74
CA LEU A 447 -28.80 34.24 13.42
C LEU A 447 -29.50 32.89 13.49
N ALA A 448 -28.89 31.84 12.94
CA ALA A 448 -29.48 30.49 12.97
C ALA A 448 -29.54 29.92 14.39
N MET A 449 -28.57 30.24 15.25
CA MET A 449 -28.60 29.87 16.67
C MET A 449 -29.74 30.55 17.44
N MET A 450 -30.24 31.69 16.94
CA MET A 450 -31.36 32.44 17.53
C MET A 450 -32.74 31.95 17.10
N GLU A 451 -32.83 30.99 16.17
CA GLU A 451 -34.10 30.36 15.78
C GLU A 451 -34.62 29.44 16.91
N ASP A 452 -35.94 29.21 16.94
CA ASP A 452 -36.60 28.45 18.02
C ASP A 452 -36.05 27.02 18.13
N ILE A 453 -35.36 26.75 19.26
CA ILE A 453 -34.79 25.44 19.57
C ILE A 453 -35.92 24.49 20.02
N SER A 454 -36.22 23.51 19.19
CA SER A 454 -37.17 22.43 19.54
C SER A 454 -36.48 21.40 20.42
N LEU A 455 -36.68 21.49 21.75
CA LEU A 455 -36.12 20.52 22.69
C LEU A 455 -36.78 19.14 22.58
N PRO A 456 -36.02 18.04 22.77
CA PRO A 456 -36.57 16.70 22.93
C PRO A 456 -37.55 16.62 24.10
N ASP A 457 -38.56 15.76 23.97
CA ASP A 457 -39.60 15.59 24.99
C ASP A 457 -39.00 15.16 26.34
N GLU A 458 -37.94 14.34 26.35
CA GLU A 458 -37.30 13.87 27.60
C GLU A 458 -36.66 15.01 28.40
N ILE A 459 -36.24 16.09 27.74
CA ILE A 459 -35.69 17.27 28.41
C ILE A 459 -36.81 18.24 28.78
N ARG A 460 -37.82 18.35 27.91
CA ARG A 460 -38.97 19.25 28.08
C ARG A 460 -39.81 18.93 29.32
N GLU A 461 -39.93 17.66 29.68
CA GLU A 461 -40.69 17.22 30.87
C GLU A 461 -40.12 17.76 32.19
N TYR A 462 -38.82 18.03 32.27
CA TYR A 462 -38.16 18.56 33.46
C TYR A 462 -38.15 20.09 33.53
N LEU A 463 -38.59 20.77 32.46
CA LEU A 463 -38.58 22.22 32.36
C LEU A 463 -39.97 22.80 32.67
N PRO A 464 -40.05 23.95 33.35
CA PRO A 464 -41.32 24.66 33.55
C PRO A 464 -42.06 24.87 32.22
N ALA A 465 -43.37 24.63 32.21
CA ALA A 465 -44.20 24.83 31.03
C ALA A 465 -44.08 26.29 30.52
N GLY A 466 -43.69 26.44 29.24
CA GLY A 466 -43.45 27.76 28.63
C GLY A 466 -42.05 28.34 28.85
N THR A 467 -41.07 27.52 29.26
CA THR A 467 -39.66 27.96 29.31
C THR A 467 -39.20 28.40 27.92
N VAL A 468 -38.83 29.68 27.80
CA VAL A 468 -38.28 30.28 26.57
C VAL A 468 -36.77 30.37 26.71
N PHE A 469 -36.05 29.71 25.80
CA PHE A 469 -34.60 29.79 25.75
C PHE A 469 -34.20 31.05 24.99
N ARG A 470 -33.35 31.86 25.62
CA ARG A 470 -32.76 33.03 25.00
C ARG A 470 -31.26 32.90 25.08
N LEU A 471 -30.60 33.16 23.97
CA LEU A 471 -29.16 33.27 23.92
C LEU A 471 -28.76 34.73 24.07
N ARG A 472 -27.58 34.93 24.63
CA ARG A 472 -26.83 36.17 24.52
C ARG A 472 -25.63 35.85 23.64
N ILE A 473 -25.48 36.56 22.52
CA ILE A 473 -24.41 36.27 21.56
C ILE A 473 -23.56 37.52 21.37
N GLY A 474 -22.24 37.36 21.40
CA GLY A 474 -21.25 38.41 21.15
C GLY A 474 -20.36 38.08 19.96
N LEU A 475 -20.23 39.00 19.01
CA LEU A 475 -19.38 38.84 17.83
C LEU A 475 -18.31 39.95 17.73
N HIS A 476 -17.08 39.54 17.40
CA HIS A 476 -15.98 40.47 17.12
C HIS A 476 -15.07 39.92 16.00
N CYS A 477 -14.42 40.82 15.26
CA CYS A 477 -13.37 40.48 14.30
C CYS A 477 -12.02 41.02 14.77
N GLY A 478 -10.96 40.24 14.60
CA GLY A 478 -9.60 40.69 14.87
C GLY A 478 -8.57 39.59 14.67
N GLU A 479 -7.30 39.93 14.92
CA GLU A 479 -6.19 39.00 14.82
C GLU A 479 -6.15 38.01 16.00
N ILE A 480 -5.67 36.79 15.73
CA ILE A 480 -5.45 35.76 16.74
C ILE A 480 -4.19 34.94 16.45
N THR A 481 -3.71 34.27 17.48
CA THR A 481 -2.83 33.09 17.35
C THR A 481 -3.63 31.86 17.73
N ALA A 482 -3.72 30.88 16.83
CA ALA A 482 -4.40 29.62 17.07
C ALA A 482 -3.38 28.47 17.06
N GLY A 483 -3.57 27.48 17.93
CA GLY A 483 -2.57 26.42 18.02
C GLY A 483 -3.01 25.21 18.82
N LEU A 484 -2.19 24.18 18.73
CA LEU A 484 -2.37 22.92 19.43
C LEU A 484 -1.59 22.95 20.75
N ILE A 485 -2.27 22.66 21.86
CA ILE A 485 -1.68 22.66 23.21
C ILE A 485 -1.89 21.30 23.87
N GLY A 486 -0.89 20.89 24.64
CA GLY A 486 -0.88 19.65 25.41
C GLY A 486 -0.01 18.56 24.76
N THR A 487 0.38 17.57 25.55
CA THR A 487 1.14 16.39 25.09
C THR A 487 0.35 15.08 25.27
N GLY A 488 -0.61 15.05 26.20
CA GLY A 488 -1.52 13.92 26.42
C GLY A 488 -2.96 14.18 25.95
N LYS A 489 -3.54 15.32 26.35
CA LYS A 489 -4.87 15.77 25.90
C LYS A 489 -4.72 16.96 24.96
N LEU A 490 -4.52 16.65 23.68
CA LEU A 490 -4.38 17.66 22.63
C LEU A 490 -5.66 18.49 22.53
N THR A 491 -5.52 19.82 22.60
CA THR A 491 -6.62 20.78 22.46
C THR A 491 -6.20 21.85 21.47
N TYR A 492 -7.02 22.09 20.44
CA TYR A 492 -6.86 23.24 19.55
C TYR A 492 -7.57 24.45 20.19
N ASP A 493 -6.87 25.58 20.31
CA ASP A 493 -7.40 26.77 20.99
C ASP A 493 -6.92 28.06 20.32
N ILE A 494 -7.62 29.16 20.60
CA ILE A 494 -7.35 30.49 20.04
C ILE A 494 -6.99 31.50 21.13
N TYR A 495 -6.05 32.39 20.83
CA TYR A 495 -5.51 33.38 21.76
C TYR A 495 -5.40 34.75 21.09
N GLY A 496 -5.73 35.81 21.83
CA GLY A 496 -5.58 37.18 21.35
C GLY A 496 -6.58 38.13 22.01
N ASP A 497 -6.35 39.44 21.87
CA ASP A 497 -7.25 40.46 22.39
C ASP A 497 -8.63 40.44 21.70
N ALA A 498 -8.69 39.92 20.47
CA ALA A 498 -9.94 39.71 19.74
C ALA A 498 -10.88 38.75 20.49
N VAL A 499 -10.34 37.66 21.05
CA VAL A 499 -11.09 36.67 21.84
C VAL A 499 -11.72 37.34 23.07
N ASN A 500 -10.93 38.12 23.80
CA ASN A 500 -11.39 38.86 24.97
C ASN A 500 -12.45 39.91 24.63
N THR A 501 -12.34 40.53 23.46
CA THR A 501 -13.31 41.53 22.99
C THR A 501 -14.64 40.88 22.61
N ALA A 502 -14.61 39.74 21.92
CA ALA A 502 -15.82 38.96 21.60
C ALA A 502 -16.56 38.51 22.87
N ALA A 503 -15.85 38.01 23.87
CA ALA A 503 -16.43 37.64 25.17
C ALA A 503 -17.08 38.83 25.90
N ARG A 504 -16.56 40.05 25.70
CA ARG A 504 -17.19 41.27 26.25
C ARG A 504 -18.45 41.67 25.53
N MET A 505 -18.51 41.48 24.20
CA MET A 505 -19.73 41.70 23.43
C MET A 505 -20.83 40.74 23.91
N GLU A 506 -20.49 39.50 24.22
CA GLU A 506 -21.45 38.56 24.82
C GLU A 506 -21.87 39.06 26.21
N SER A 507 -20.95 39.18 27.17
CA SER A 507 -21.30 39.48 28.56
C SER A 507 -22.04 40.81 28.78
N HIS A 508 -21.82 41.82 27.93
CA HIS A 508 -22.51 43.12 27.97
C HIS A 508 -23.71 43.23 27.02
N GLY A 509 -23.99 42.16 26.27
CA GLY A 509 -25.15 42.04 25.40
C GLY A 509 -26.46 41.88 26.18
N GLU A 510 -27.57 42.01 25.45
CA GLU A 510 -28.91 41.86 26.00
C GLU A 510 -29.48 40.45 25.74
N PRO A 511 -30.31 39.89 26.65
CA PRO A 511 -30.97 38.61 26.42
C PRO A 511 -31.77 38.56 25.12
N GLY A 512 -31.47 37.58 24.27
CA GLY A 512 -32.12 37.41 22.98
C GLY A 512 -31.64 38.39 21.90
N LYS A 513 -30.42 38.94 22.05
CA LYS A 513 -29.79 39.82 21.06
C LYS A 513 -28.40 39.31 20.67
N ILE A 514 -27.99 39.66 19.45
CA ILE A 514 -26.63 39.45 18.94
C ILE A 514 -25.92 40.79 19.02
N HIS A 515 -24.98 40.94 19.95
CA HIS A 515 -24.20 42.15 20.17
C HIS A 515 -22.90 42.06 19.38
N VAL A 516 -22.62 43.08 18.57
CA VAL A 516 -21.46 43.10 17.67
C VAL A 516 -20.64 44.38 17.86
N SER A 517 -19.31 44.22 17.77
CA SER A 517 -18.38 45.35 17.75
C SER A 517 -18.41 46.13 16.44
N GLU A 518 -17.95 47.39 16.45
CA GLU A 518 -17.74 48.18 15.22
C GLU A 518 -16.82 47.48 14.22
N ASP A 519 -15.74 46.85 14.69
CA ASP A 519 -14.78 46.12 13.83
C ASP A 519 -15.46 44.96 13.07
N PHE A 520 -16.40 44.27 13.73
CA PHE A 520 -17.20 43.22 13.10
C PHE A 520 -18.14 43.78 12.03
N VAL A 521 -18.82 44.89 12.32
CA VAL A 521 -19.70 45.57 11.35
C VAL A 521 -18.90 46.04 10.14
N LYS A 522 -17.74 46.66 10.34
CA LYS A 522 -16.84 47.07 9.25
C LYS A 522 -16.48 45.88 8.36
N LYS A 523 -16.10 44.76 8.97
CA LYS A 523 -15.73 43.54 8.22
C LYS A 523 -16.93 42.91 7.49
N LEU A 524 -18.12 42.92 8.09
CA LEU A 524 -19.35 42.41 7.48
C LEU A 524 -19.82 43.27 6.29
N LEU A 525 -19.61 44.59 6.37
CA LEU A 525 -20.04 45.56 5.36
C LEU A 525 -19.00 45.86 4.28
N MET A 526 -17.83 45.22 4.33
CA MET A 526 -16.81 45.33 3.29
C MET A 526 -17.17 44.43 2.11
N VAL A 527 -17.58 45.04 0.98
CA VAL A 527 -17.76 44.35 -0.31
C VAL A 527 -16.72 44.90 -1.28
N ASN A 528 -15.86 44.04 -1.84
CA ASN A 528 -14.76 44.44 -2.75
C ASN A 528 -13.80 45.52 -2.20
N GLY A 529 -13.64 45.63 -0.88
CA GLY A 529 -12.75 46.61 -0.26
C GLY A 529 -13.33 48.02 -0.15
N GLU A 530 -14.60 48.24 -0.49
CA GLU A 530 -15.29 49.52 -0.33
C GLU A 530 -16.22 49.49 0.91
N TRP A 531 -16.23 50.60 1.66
CA TRP A 531 -17.05 50.78 2.86
C TRP A 531 -18.44 51.30 2.46
N LEU A 532 -19.49 50.52 2.73
CA LEU A 532 -20.87 50.81 2.28
C LEU A 532 -21.63 51.87 3.12
N MET A 533 -20.95 52.63 3.99
CA MET A 533 -21.61 53.71 4.74
C MET A 533 -21.10 55.09 4.27
N GLU A 534 -22.01 56.00 3.93
CA GLU A 534 -21.68 57.43 3.93
C GLU A 534 -21.92 57.98 5.35
N ALA A 535 -21.02 58.84 5.82
CA ALA A 535 -21.11 59.45 7.14
C ALA A 535 -22.32 60.40 7.22
N GLY A 536 -23.42 59.90 7.78
CA GLY A 536 -24.54 60.74 8.26
C GLY A 536 -25.90 60.05 8.22
N ASP A 537 -26.31 59.44 9.33
CA ASP A 537 -27.57 59.73 10.05
C ASP A 537 -27.69 58.78 11.26
N ASP A 538 -27.58 59.32 12.47
CA ASP A 538 -27.28 58.58 13.71
C ASP A 538 -28.51 57.89 14.37
N SER A 539 -29.55 57.53 13.62
CA SER A 539 -30.77 56.97 14.25
C SER A 539 -31.71 56.08 13.41
N SER A 540 -31.30 55.60 12.23
CA SER A 540 -32.16 54.74 11.38
C SER A 540 -31.64 53.30 11.27
N PRO A 541 -32.48 52.24 11.42
CA PRO A 541 -32.07 50.86 11.16
C PRO A 541 -31.70 50.66 9.68
N LEU A 542 -30.48 50.21 9.41
CA LEU A 542 -29.99 49.92 8.05
C LEU A 542 -30.43 48.51 7.65
N SER A 543 -31.22 48.39 6.57
CA SER A 543 -31.57 47.10 5.95
C SER A 543 -30.68 46.86 4.73
N ILE A 544 -29.98 45.73 4.69
CA ILE A 544 -29.06 45.38 3.60
C ILE A 544 -29.51 44.07 2.95
N ASN A 545 -29.82 44.14 1.65
CA ASN A 545 -30.08 42.96 0.81
C ASN A 545 -28.76 42.48 0.20
N HIS A 546 -28.18 41.39 0.71
CA HIS A 546 -27.05 40.76 0.03
C HIS A 546 -27.54 40.01 -1.21
N SER A 547 -26.85 40.18 -2.34
CA SER A 547 -27.06 39.38 -3.55
C SER A 547 -26.55 37.94 -3.31
N PRO A 548 -27.15 36.89 -3.91
CA PRO A 548 -26.72 35.52 -3.68
C PRO A 548 -25.33 35.29 -4.29
N LEU A 549 -24.35 34.92 -3.47
CA LEU A 549 -23.02 34.52 -3.93
C LEU A 549 -22.93 32.99 -3.97
N SER A 550 -22.54 32.48 -5.15
CA SER A 550 -22.41 31.07 -5.49
C SER A 550 -21.24 30.42 -4.74
N ILE A 551 -21.51 29.35 -3.99
CA ILE A 551 -20.49 28.47 -3.41
C ILE A 551 -19.99 27.53 -4.51
N ASN A 552 -18.73 27.69 -4.94
CA ASN A 552 -18.06 26.69 -5.79
C ASN A 552 -17.53 25.56 -4.91
N HIS A 553 -18.24 24.43 -4.87
CA HIS A 553 -17.64 23.18 -4.40
C HIS A 553 -16.68 22.65 -5.48
N SER A 554 -15.42 22.40 -5.10
CA SER A 554 -14.54 21.53 -5.88
C SER A 554 -15.14 20.11 -5.88
N PRO A 555 -15.40 19.49 -7.05
CA PRO A 555 -16.11 18.22 -7.10
C PRO A 555 -15.20 17.11 -6.55
N LEU A 556 -15.63 16.47 -5.46
CA LEU A 556 -15.16 15.13 -5.10
C LEU A 556 -15.87 14.15 -6.04
N SER A 557 -15.15 13.65 -7.04
CA SER A 557 -15.63 12.58 -7.90
C SER A 557 -15.72 11.27 -7.10
N ILE A 558 -16.93 10.85 -6.76
CA ILE A 558 -17.20 9.49 -6.30
C ILE A 558 -17.92 8.77 -7.45
N ASN A 559 -17.20 7.87 -8.11
CA ASN A 559 -17.76 7.03 -9.18
C ASN A 559 -18.54 5.86 -8.55
N HIS A 560 -19.86 5.91 -8.63
CA HIS A 560 -20.70 4.71 -8.61
C HIS A 560 -21.74 4.79 -9.73
N SER A 561 -21.64 3.88 -10.70
CA SER A 561 -22.67 3.59 -11.69
C SER A 561 -23.69 2.57 -11.12
N PRO A 562 -25.01 2.66 -11.41
CA PRO A 562 -25.68 3.52 -12.40
C PRO A 562 -26.78 4.42 -11.78
N LEU A 563 -26.49 5.22 -10.76
CA LEU A 563 -27.44 6.22 -10.24
C LEU A 563 -26.74 7.56 -10.02
N SER A 564 -26.91 8.48 -10.97
CA SER A 564 -26.50 9.88 -10.84
C SER A 564 -27.43 10.61 -9.88
N ILE A 565 -26.95 10.96 -8.69
CA ILE A 565 -27.62 11.90 -7.80
C ILE A 565 -27.11 13.30 -8.14
N ASN A 566 -27.92 14.10 -8.82
CA ASN A 566 -27.67 15.54 -8.97
C ASN A 566 -27.94 16.20 -7.62
N HIS A 567 -26.89 16.66 -6.93
CA HIS A 567 -27.06 17.62 -5.85
C HIS A 567 -27.37 18.99 -6.46
N SER A 568 -28.61 19.44 -6.29
CA SER A 568 -29.00 20.82 -6.55
C SER A 568 -28.16 21.75 -5.67
N PRO A 569 -27.64 22.87 -6.18
CA PRO A 569 -27.00 23.87 -5.33
C PRO A 569 -28.03 24.39 -4.32
N LEU A 570 -27.77 24.14 -3.03
CA LEU A 570 -28.50 24.76 -1.93
C LEU A 570 -28.23 26.26 -2.01
N THR A 571 -29.22 27.01 -2.49
CA THR A 571 -29.19 28.47 -2.46
C THR A 571 -29.35 28.87 -1.00
N ILE A 572 -28.27 29.33 -0.36
CA ILE A 572 -28.37 30.01 0.93
C ILE A 572 -29.04 31.35 0.62
N ASN A 573 -30.32 31.49 0.99
CA ASN A 573 -30.99 32.77 0.97
C ASN A 573 -30.25 33.67 1.95
N ASN A 574 -29.51 34.66 1.46
CA ASN A 574 -28.98 35.72 2.30
C ASN A 574 -30.18 36.43 2.96
N LEU A 575 -30.35 36.19 4.25
CA LEU A 575 -31.43 36.75 5.04
C LEU A 575 -31.16 38.24 5.24
N PRO A 576 -32.11 39.14 4.96
CA PRO A 576 -31.85 40.56 5.12
C PRO A 576 -31.58 40.87 6.60
N LEU A 577 -30.44 41.50 6.84
CA LEU A 577 -29.87 41.80 8.15
C LEU A 577 -30.10 43.27 8.49
N THR A 578 -30.47 43.55 9.74
CA THR A 578 -30.54 44.91 10.29
C THR A 578 -29.45 45.14 11.31
N ILE A 579 -28.75 46.26 11.18
CA ILE A 579 -27.75 46.71 12.15
C ILE A 579 -28.33 47.92 12.91
N ILE A 580 -28.43 47.78 14.24
CA ILE A 580 -29.04 48.79 15.12
C ILE A 580 -27.97 49.35 16.05
N SER A 581 -27.77 50.66 16.03
CA SER A 581 -26.80 51.34 16.91
C SER A 581 -27.20 51.18 18.38
N ARG A 582 -26.26 50.70 19.21
CA ARG A 582 -26.46 50.52 20.67
C ARG A 582 -25.79 51.61 21.50
N GLY A 583 -24.85 52.35 20.91
CA GLY A 583 -24.04 53.37 21.59
C GLY A 583 -22.63 52.90 21.96
N GLU A 584 -21.90 53.78 22.65
CA GLU A 584 -20.52 53.54 23.08
C GLU A 584 -20.44 52.61 24.30
N MET A 585 -19.45 51.72 24.30
CA MET A 585 -19.09 50.86 25.42
C MET A 585 -17.60 50.99 25.74
N GLU A 586 -17.25 51.07 27.03
CA GLU A 586 -15.86 51.09 27.45
C GLU A 586 -15.25 49.68 27.37
N ILE A 587 -14.26 49.51 26.51
CA ILE A 587 -13.52 48.26 26.32
C ILE A 587 -12.14 48.44 26.93
N LYS A 588 -11.89 47.73 28.03
CA LYS A 588 -10.59 47.73 28.71
C LYS A 588 -9.45 47.48 27.72
N GLY A 589 -8.56 48.46 27.55
CA GLY A 589 -7.43 48.43 26.61
C GLY A 589 -7.67 49.08 25.24
N LYS A 590 -8.93 49.30 24.83
CA LYS A 590 -9.31 49.94 23.55
C LYS A 590 -10.05 51.28 23.70
N GLY A 591 -10.42 51.68 24.91
CA GLY A 591 -11.19 52.90 25.15
C GLY A 591 -12.67 52.72 24.83
N LYS A 592 -13.37 53.80 24.48
CA LYS A 592 -14.77 53.71 24.08
C LYS A 592 -14.89 53.20 22.64
N MET A 593 -15.75 52.21 22.41
CA MET A 593 -16.03 51.62 21.11
C MET A 593 -17.53 51.70 20.82
N GLN A 594 -17.91 52.08 19.61
CA GLN A 594 -19.29 52.01 19.16
C GLN A 594 -19.70 50.55 18.97
N THR A 595 -20.91 50.18 19.41
CA THR A 595 -21.40 48.80 19.29
C THR A 595 -22.81 48.77 18.72
N TYR A 596 -23.20 47.60 18.21
CA TYR A 596 -24.44 47.42 17.46
C TYR A 596 -25.15 46.12 17.84
N PHE A 597 -26.47 46.08 17.66
CA PHE A 597 -27.21 44.83 17.62
C PHE A 597 -27.43 44.38 16.18
N LEU A 598 -27.33 43.07 15.96
CA LEU A 598 -27.62 42.41 14.69
C LEU A 598 -28.94 41.66 14.81
N GLU A 599 -29.87 41.96 13.91
CA GLU A 599 -31.22 41.39 13.90
C GLU A 599 -31.62 40.92 12.50
N ARG A 600 -32.53 39.96 12.46
CA ARG A 600 -33.19 39.53 11.22
C ARG A 600 -34.32 40.52 10.90
N THR A 601 -34.42 40.95 9.64
CA THR A 601 -35.57 41.73 9.16
C THR A 601 -36.85 40.91 9.04
#